data_AF-A0A7Z8RJ10-F1
#
_entry.id   AF-A0A7Z8RJ10-F1
#
_cell.length_a   1.000
_cell.length_b   1.000
_cell.length_c   1.000
_cell.angle_alpha   90.00
_cell.angle_beta   90.00
_cell.angle_gamma   90.00
#
_symmetry.space_group_name_H-M   'P 1'
#
loop_
_entity.id
_entity.type
_entity.pdbx_description
1 polymer ?
#
loop_
_entity_poly.entity_id
_entity_poly.type
_entity_poly.pdbx_seq_one_letter_code
_entity_poly.pdbx_strand_id
1 'polypeptide(L)'
;MKIRNWSLVFIAICILIITGCSNISGNEGQRIQVQKHIGDNEYEDLKVVKDNNEVLQVKKILNDITFENKKVEMSRPADYHFIFQFKNPKIEAKAVSYQIWVSPNKDKIEIKTGENRYAQLEGKHAATLFQIVTGEKLVE
;
A
#
# COMPACT_ATOMS: atom_id res chain seq x y z
N MET A 1 -28.22 -32.03 44.94
CA MET A 1 -27.35 -31.86 43.75
C MET A 1 -27.54 -30.45 43.20
N LYS A 2 -26.52 -29.60 43.34
CA LYS A 2 -26.57 -28.17 43.00
C LYS A 2 -25.77 -27.99 41.70
N ILE A 3 -26.41 -28.22 40.55
CA ILE A 3 -25.82 -27.88 39.26
C ILE A 3 -25.96 -26.38 39.11
N ARG A 4 -24.86 -25.70 39.47
CA ARG A 4 -24.70 -24.26 39.41
C ARG A 4 -24.86 -23.84 37.94
N ASN A 5 -25.87 -23.01 37.67
CA ASN A 5 -26.26 -22.43 36.37
C ASN A 5 -25.18 -21.50 35.76
N TRP A 6 -23.90 -21.81 35.94
CA TRP A 6 -22.77 -21.01 35.44
C TRP A 6 -22.51 -21.26 33.94
N SER A 7 -22.95 -22.38 33.39
CA SER A 7 -22.67 -22.75 31.99
C SER A 7 -23.35 -21.81 30.97
N LEU A 8 -24.53 -21.27 31.30
CA LEU A 8 -25.28 -20.40 30.38
C LEU A 8 -24.68 -18.99 30.23
N VAL A 9 -24.00 -18.49 31.27
CA VAL A 9 -23.35 -17.17 31.26
C VAL A 9 -22.11 -17.17 30.36
N PHE A 10 -21.36 -18.27 30.33
CA PHE A 10 -20.19 -18.41 29.45
C PHE A 10 -20.58 -18.56 27.98
N ILE A 11 -21.69 -19.25 27.67
CA ILE A 11 -22.18 -19.38 26.30
C ILE A 11 -22.65 -18.04 25.74
N ALA A 12 -23.28 -17.18 26.56
CA ALA A 12 -23.71 -15.84 26.14
C ALA A 12 -22.53 -14.89 25.84
N ILE A 13 -21.40 -15.05 26.54
CA ILE A 13 -20.22 -14.19 26.38
C ILE A 13 -19.44 -14.48 25.08
N CYS A 14 -19.49 -15.72 24.59
CA CYS A 14 -18.83 -16.11 23.34
C CYS A 14 -19.51 -15.54 22.09
N ILE A 15 -20.81 -15.19 22.17
CA ILE A 15 -21.57 -14.65 21.03
C ILE A 15 -21.17 -13.19 20.72
N LEU A 16 -20.60 -12.47 21.69
CA LEU A 16 -20.22 -11.06 21.54
C LEU A 16 -18.86 -10.84 20.86
N ILE A 17 -18.08 -11.89 20.59
CA ILE A 17 -16.72 -11.78 20.05
C ILE A 17 -16.66 -12.06 18.52
N ILE A 18 -17.80 -12.35 17.88
CA ILE A 18 -17.86 -12.70 16.45
C ILE A 18 -18.14 -11.49 15.54
N THR A 19 -18.14 -10.26 16.06
CA THR A 19 -17.91 -9.08 15.19
C THR A 19 -16.42 -8.99 14.87
N GLY A 20 -15.92 -10.01 14.17
CA GLY A 20 -14.67 -9.88 13.43
C GLY A 20 -14.86 -8.76 12.43
N CYS A 21 -13.88 -7.85 12.37
CA CYS A 21 -13.77 -6.86 11.32
C CYS A 21 -14.12 -7.53 9.99
N SER A 22 -15.25 -7.15 9.41
CA SER A 22 -15.56 -7.51 8.04
C SER A 22 -14.38 -7.01 7.23
N ASN A 23 -13.61 -7.95 6.69
CA ASN A 23 -12.53 -7.65 5.77
C ASN A 23 -13.11 -6.70 4.73
N ILE A 24 -12.65 -5.44 4.74
CA ILE A 24 -13.04 -4.43 3.76
C ILE A 24 -12.92 -5.09 2.41
N SER A 25 -14.09 -5.27 1.81
CA SER A 25 -14.36 -6.12 0.66
C SER A 25 -13.30 -5.98 -0.41
N GLY A 26 -12.57 -7.06 -0.68
CA GLY A 26 -11.56 -7.15 -1.74
C GLY A 26 -12.14 -7.08 -3.17
N ASN A 27 -13.40 -6.65 -3.33
CA ASN A 27 -14.11 -6.61 -4.61
C ASN A 27 -14.52 -5.20 -5.05
N GLU A 28 -14.29 -4.19 -4.21
CA GLU A 28 -14.51 -2.79 -4.58
C GLU A 28 -13.31 -2.31 -5.41
N GLY A 29 -13.58 -1.88 -6.65
CA GLY A 29 -12.52 -1.45 -7.57
C GLY A 29 -11.69 -0.31 -6.97
N GLN A 30 -10.37 -0.38 -7.14
CA GLN A 30 -9.43 0.65 -6.68
C GLN A 30 -8.71 1.32 -7.85
N ARG A 31 -8.22 2.53 -7.62
CA ARG A 31 -7.32 3.29 -8.48
C ARG A 31 -6.06 3.65 -7.70
N ILE A 32 -4.97 3.95 -8.40
CA ILE A 32 -3.75 4.47 -7.77
C ILE A 32 -3.64 5.95 -8.11
N GLN A 33 -3.51 6.81 -7.10
CA GLN A 33 -3.13 8.20 -7.28
C GLN A 33 -1.64 8.33 -7.04
N VAL A 34 -0.94 9.02 -7.94
CA VAL A 34 0.50 9.18 -7.89
C VAL A 34 0.83 10.67 -7.87
N GLN A 35 1.74 11.05 -6.97
CA GLN A 35 2.25 12.40 -6.85
C GLN A 35 3.77 12.39 -7.08
N LYS A 36 4.29 13.47 -7.68
CA LYS A 36 5.71 13.68 -7.95
C LYS A 36 6.23 14.85 -7.13
N HIS A 37 7.44 14.73 -6.61
CA HIS A 37 8.11 15.81 -5.90
C HIS A 37 8.53 16.92 -6.86
N ILE A 38 8.20 18.17 -6.52
CA ILE A 38 8.48 19.36 -7.36
C ILE A 38 9.51 20.33 -6.75
N GLY A 39 10.02 20.02 -5.55
CA GLY A 39 10.91 20.92 -4.80
C GLY A 39 10.25 21.41 -3.51
N ASP A 40 11.04 22.02 -2.63
CA ASP A 40 10.57 22.64 -1.38
C ASP A 40 9.69 21.74 -0.48
N ASN A 41 9.89 20.42 -0.56
CA ASN A 41 9.07 19.38 0.10
C ASN A 41 7.60 19.33 -0.38
N GLU A 42 7.30 19.91 -1.53
CA GLU A 42 5.99 19.88 -2.16
C GLU A 42 5.87 18.77 -3.20
N TYR A 43 4.63 18.31 -3.39
CA TYR A 43 4.28 17.25 -4.33
C TYR A 43 3.06 17.66 -5.14
N GLU A 44 3.08 17.37 -6.44
CA GLU A 44 1.95 17.59 -7.35
C GLU A 44 1.35 16.27 -7.82
N ASP A 45 0.06 16.27 -8.17
CA ASP A 45 -0.59 15.12 -8.78
C ASP A 45 0.00 14.84 -10.16
N LEU A 46 0.65 13.69 -10.31
CA LEU A 46 1.27 13.26 -11.58
C LEU A 46 0.26 12.54 -12.47
N LYS A 47 -0.38 11.49 -11.96
CA LYS A 47 -1.35 10.68 -12.71
C LYS A 47 -2.25 9.85 -11.81
N VAL A 48 -3.31 9.32 -12.43
CA VAL A 48 -4.23 8.36 -11.81
C VAL A 48 -4.29 7.09 -12.65
N VAL A 49 -3.82 5.97 -12.09
CA VAL A 49 -3.90 4.63 -12.69
C VAL A 49 -5.32 4.08 -12.45
N LYS A 50 -6.11 3.95 -13.51
CA LYS A 50 -7.50 3.48 -13.45
C LYS A 50 -7.70 2.07 -14.03
N ASP A 51 -6.76 1.61 -14.85
CA ASP A 51 -6.80 0.29 -15.46
C ASP A 51 -6.68 -0.79 -14.37
N ASN A 52 -7.62 -1.74 -14.38
CA ASN A 52 -7.69 -2.76 -13.33
C ASN A 52 -6.51 -3.72 -13.39
N ASN A 53 -5.99 -4.03 -14.58
CA ASN A 53 -4.86 -4.96 -14.73
C ASN A 53 -3.58 -4.31 -14.21
N GLU A 54 -3.34 -3.03 -14.53
CA GLU A 54 -2.22 -2.25 -13.98
C GLU A 54 -2.29 -2.17 -12.44
N VAL A 55 -3.47 -1.85 -11.88
CA VAL A 55 -3.67 -1.79 -10.42
C VAL A 55 -3.41 -3.15 -9.77
N LEU A 56 -3.91 -4.25 -10.36
CA LEU A 56 -3.67 -5.60 -9.87
C LEU A 56 -2.19 -6.00 -9.97
N GLN A 57 -1.50 -5.57 -11.03
CA GLN A 57 -0.08 -5.85 -11.22
C GLN A 57 0.77 -5.14 -10.17
N VAL A 58 0.48 -3.88 -9.84
CA VAL A 58 1.13 -3.17 -8.74
C VAL A 58 0.89 -3.89 -7.41
N LYS A 59 -0.36 -4.31 -7.12
CA LYS A 59 -0.66 -5.09 -5.91
C LYS A 59 0.13 -6.39 -5.82
N LYS A 60 0.26 -7.12 -6.94
CA LYS A 60 1.05 -8.36 -7.00
C LYS A 60 2.51 -8.08 -6.69
N ILE A 61 3.12 -7.09 -7.37
CA ILE A 61 4.52 -6.70 -7.11
C ILE A 61 4.69 -6.34 -5.63
N LEU A 62 3.80 -5.53 -5.06
CA LEU A 62 3.88 -5.14 -3.65
C LEU A 62 3.75 -6.30 -2.66
N ASN A 63 2.96 -7.32 -3.00
CA ASN A 63 2.82 -8.52 -2.18
C ASN A 63 4.04 -9.46 -2.32
N ASP A 64 4.71 -9.44 -3.46
CA ASP A 64 5.90 -10.24 -3.75
C ASP A 64 7.19 -9.64 -3.15
N ILE A 65 7.15 -8.36 -2.74
CA ILE A 65 8.28 -7.69 -2.06
C ILE A 65 8.42 -8.21 -0.63
N THR A 66 9.60 -8.72 -0.31
CA THR A 66 10.02 -8.93 1.09
C THR A 66 10.44 -7.59 1.70
N PHE A 67 9.53 -6.93 2.42
CA PHE A 67 9.86 -5.71 3.15
C PHE A 67 10.70 -6.03 4.39
N GLU A 68 11.80 -5.30 4.57
CA GLU A 68 12.54 -5.25 5.81
C GLU A 68 11.79 -4.41 6.84
N ASN A 69 11.64 -4.94 8.06
CA ASN A 69 11.07 -4.22 9.20
C ASN A 69 12.14 -3.34 9.85
N LYS A 70 12.54 -2.28 9.16
CA LYS A 70 13.57 -1.34 9.59
C LYS A 70 13.12 0.10 9.37
N LYS A 71 13.34 0.94 10.38
CA LYS A 71 13.27 2.39 10.22
C LYS A 71 14.52 2.84 9.45
N VAL A 72 14.31 3.31 8.22
CA VAL A 72 15.37 3.87 7.36
C VAL A 72 15.14 5.37 7.23
N GLU A 73 16.13 6.17 7.61
CA GLU A 73 16.13 7.62 7.36
C GLU A 73 16.73 7.87 5.97
N MET A 74 15.98 8.56 5.12
CA MET A 74 16.39 8.87 3.75
C MET A 74 17.05 10.25 3.72
N SER A 75 18.12 10.40 2.95
CA SER A 75 18.90 11.66 2.87
C SER A 75 18.16 12.80 2.17
N ARG A 76 17.09 12.49 1.44
CA ARG A 76 16.27 13.44 0.66
C ARG A 76 14.80 13.01 0.66
N PRO A 77 13.86 13.91 0.34
CA PRO A 77 12.46 13.56 0.11
C PRO A 77 12.29 12.48 -0.98
N ALA A 78 11.18 11.77 -0.94
CA ALA A 78 10.82 10.79 -1.96
C ALA A 78 10.65 11.47 -3.32
N ASP A 79 10.96 10.78 -4.41
CA ASP A 79 10.69 11.29 -5.76
C ASP A 79 9.20 11.21 -6.09
N TYR A 80 8.54 10.16 -5.59
CA TYR A 80 7.13 9.91 -5.83
C TYR A 80 6.43 9.39 -4.58
N HIS A 81 5.14 9.72 -4.48
CA HIS A 81 4.20 9.09 -3.57
C HIS A 81 3.10 8.41 -4.35
N PHE A 82 2.59 7.28 -3.85
CA PHE A 82 1.34 6.76 -4.37
C PHE A 82 0.46 6.12 -3.29
N ILE A 83 -0.85 6.20 -3.51
CA ILE A 83 -1.87 5.65 -2.62
C ILE A 83 -2.91 4.86 -3.40
N PHE A 84 -3.42 3.78 -2.81
CA PHE A 84 -4.62 3.11 -3.30
C PHE A 84 -5.85 3.83 -2.79
N GLN A 85 -6.76 4.15 -3.70
CA GLN A 85 -8.04 4.79 -3.42
C GLN A 85 -9.18 3.95 -3.97
N PHE A 86 -10.28 3.86 -3.23
CA PHE A 86 -11.50 3.24 -3.77
C PHE A 86 -12.05 4.09 -4.92
N LYS A 87 -12.56 3.41 -5.95
CA LYS A 87 -13.30 4.06 -7.05
C LYS A 87 -14.63 4.61 -6.53
N ASN A 88 -15.25 3.93 -5.58
CA ASN A 88 -16.43 4.40 -4.88
C ASN A 88 -16.04 5.45 -3.82
N PRO A 89 -16.41 6.72 -3.99
CA PRO A 89 -16.02 7.78 -3.06
C PRO A 89 -16.73 7.68 -1.70
N LYS A 90 -17.78 6.86 -1.58
CA LYS A 90 -18.49 6.62 -0.32
C LYS A 90 -17.73 5.68 0.62
N ILE A 91 -16.66 5.03 0.14
CA ILE A 91 -15.82 4.17 0.96
C ILE A 91 -14.71 4.99 1.55
N GLU A 92 -14.84 5.26 2.84
CA GLU A 92 -13.80 5.86 3.64
C GLU A 92 -12.99 4.76 4.32
N ALA A 93 -11.73 4.63 3.92
CA ALA A 93 -10.77 3.75 4.56
C ALA A 93 -9.41 4.44 4.59
N LYS A 94 -8.59 4.09 5.59
CA LYS A 94 -7.22 4.59 5.66
C LYS A 94 -6.41 4.10 4.45
N ALA A 95 -6.06 5.01 3.55
CA ALA A 95 -5.22 4.70 2.41
C ALA A 95 -3.79 4.39 2.86
N VAL A 96 -3.23 3.26 2.42
CA VAL A 96 -1.82 2.96 2.61
C VAL A 96 -1.02 3.78 1.60
N SER A 97 -0.11 4.61 2.11
CA SER A 97 0.82 5.38 1.29
C SER A 97 2.15 4.66 1.12
N TYR A 98 2.67 4.75 -0.09
CA TYR A 98 3.96 4.26 -0.51
C TYR A 98 4.80 5.42 -1.02
N GLN A 99 6.08 5.41 -0.68
CA GLN A 99 7.06 6.42 -1.06
C GLN A 99 8.15 5.76 -1.88
N ILE A 100 8.56 6.37 -3.00
CA ILE A 100 9.55 5.84 -3.92
C ILE A 100 10.74 6.80 -4.02
N TRP A 101 11.95 6.26 -3.94
CA TRP A 101 13.18 6.93 -4.35
C TRP A 101 13.78 6.17 -5.53
N VAL A 102 14.13 6.89 -6.59
CA VAL A 102 14.83 6.38 -7.75
C VAL A 102 16.32 6.52 -7.51
N SER A 103 17.09 5.47 -7.79
CA SER A 103 18.55 5.53 -7.70
C SER A 103 19.10 6.57 -8.70
N PRO A 104 20.24 7.23 -8.43
CA PRO A 104 20.84 8.19 -9.36
C PRO A 104 21.11 7.58 -10.76
N ASN A 105 21.44 6.29 -10.81
CA ASN A 105 21.69 5.55 -12.05
C ASN A 105 20.40 5.05 -12.74
N LYS A 106 19.23 5.30 -12.14
CA LYS A 106 17.91 4.87 -12.60
C LYS A 106 17.80 3.37 -12.91
N ASP A 107 18.50 2.54 -12.15
CA ASP A 107 18.51 1.08 -12.28
C ASP A 107 17.74 0.38 -11.15
N LYS A 108 17.49 1.11 -10.05
CA LYS A 108 16.85 0.62 -8.84
C LYS A 108 15.86 1.63 -8.31
N ILE A 109 14.87 1.12 -7.58
CA ILE A 109 13.99 1.95 -6.78
C ILE A 109 13.97 1.45 -5.34
N GLU A 110 13.95 2.38 -4.40
CA GLU A 110 13.72 2.10 -3.00
C GLU A 110 12.28 2.47 -2.68
N ILE A 111 11.59 1.62 -1.91
CA ILE A 111 10.20 1.82 -1.53
C ILE A 111 10.02 1.74 -0.03
N LYS A 112 9.29 2.70 0.54
CA LYS A 112 8.87 2.70 1.94
C LYS A 112 7.36 2.75 2.06
N THR A 113 6.84 2.12 3.12
CA THR A 113 5.42 2.24 3.49
C THR A 113 5.24 2.16 5.00
N GLY A 114 4.41 3.05 5.54
CA GLY A 114 4.37 3.26 6.99
C GLY A 114 5.71 3.73 7.55
N GLU A 115 5.95 3.53 8.84
CA GLU A 115 7.14 4.05 9.52
C GLU A 115 8.38 3.15 9.34
N ASN A 116 8.17 1.83 9.24
CA ASN A 116 9.23 0.85 9.44
C ASN A 116 9.31 -0.24 8.36
N ARG A 117 8.66 -0.09 7.20
CA ARG A 117 8.79 -1.06 6.10
C ARG A 117 9.54 -0.42 4.95
N TYR A 118 10.62 -1.08 4.56
CA TYR A 118 11.53 -0.64 3.50
C TYR A 118 11.88 -1.82 2.60
N ALA A 119 12.06 -1.56 1.31
CA ALA A 119 12.66 -2.52 0.38
C ALA A 119 13.39 -1.81 -0.74
N GLN A 120 14.40 -2.47 -1.30
CA GLN A 120 15.03 -2.08 -2.55
C GLN A 120 14.60 -3.05 -3.66
N LEU A 121 14.19 -2.51 -4.80
CA LEU A 121 13.77 -3.28 -5.96
C LEU A 121 14.72 -2.99 -7.12
N GLU A 122 14.96 -4.04 -7.90
CA GLU A 122 15.70 -3.99 -9.15
C GLU A 122 15.03 -4.87 -10.22
N GLY A 123 15.56 -4.84 -11.44
CA GLY A 123 15.10 -5.68 -12.54
C GLY A 123 13.62 -5.47 -12.90
N LYS A 124 12.92 -6.56 -13.22
CA LYS A 124 11.55 -6.51 -13.77
C LYS A 124 10.54 -5.89 -12.81
N HIS A 125 10.62 -6.17 -11.51
CA HIS A 125 9.69 -5.60 -10.54
C HIS A 125 9.86 -4.09 -10.41
N ALA A 126 11.11 -3.60 -10.31
CA ALA A 126 11.39 -2.17 -10.29
C ALA A 126 10.89 -1.47 -11.56
N ALA A 127 11.27 -1.98 -12.74
CA ALA A 127 10.90 -1.39 -14.01
C ALA A 127 9.38 -1.36 -14.23
N THR A 128 8.69 -2.46 -13.92
CA THR A 128 7.24 -2.58 -14.10
C THR A 128 6.49 -1.66 -13.13
N LEU A 129 6.88 -1.67 -11.84
CA LEU A 129 6.25 -0.81 -10.84
C LEU A 129 6.41 0.66 -11.22
N PHE A 130 7.66 1.07 -11.51
CA PHE A 130 7.97 2.44 -11.91
C PHE A 130 7.17 2.86 -13.14
N GLN A 131 7.15 2.04 -14.20
CA GLN A 131 6.41 2.35 -15.42
C GLN A 131 4.92 2.52 -15.19
N ILE A 132 4.29 1.67 -14.38
CA ILE A 132 2.86 1.81 -14.10
C ILE A 132 2.58 3.11 -13.32
N VAL A 133 3.35 3.37 -12.27
CA VAL A 133 3.08 4.50 -11.36
C VAL A 133 3.49 5.85 -11.96
N THR A 134 4.57 5.94 -12.73
CA THR A 134 5.02 7.21 -13.32
C THR A 134 4.59 7.38 -14.77
N GLY A 135 4.40 6.29 -15.51
CA GLY A 135 4.27 6.32 -16.98
C GLY A 135 5.60 6.40 -17.72
N GLU A 136 6.73 6.50 -17.00
CA GLU A 136 8.08 6.62 -17.53
C GLU A 136 8.81 5.27 -17.47
N LYS A 137 9.79 5.04 -18.34
CA LYS A 137 10.68 3.87 -18.20
C LYS A 137 11.74 4.17 -17.16
N LEU A 138 12.06 3.17 -16.33
CA LEU A 138 13.09 3.30 -15.30
C LEU A 138 14.47 3.48 -15.94
N VAL A 139 14.78 2.68 -16.97
CA VAL A 139 15.98 2.78 -17.79
C VAL A 139 15.58 3.29 -19.18
N GLU A 140 16.34 4.23 -19.72
CA GLU A 140 16.12 4.83 -21.05
C GLU A 140 16.48 3.85 -22.18
#